data_AF-A0A369MFE1-F1
#
_entry.id   AF-A0A369MFE1-F1
#
_cell.length_a   1.000
_cell.length_b   1.000
_cell.length_c   1.000
_cell.angle_alpha   90.00
_cell.angle_beta   90.00
_cell.angle_gamma   90.00
#
_symmetry.space_group_name_H-M   'P 1'
#
loop_
_entity.id
_entity.type
_entity.pdbx_description
1 polymer ?
#
loop_
_entity_poly.entity_id
_entity_poly.type
_entity_poly.pdbx_seq_one_letter_code
_entity_poly.pdbx_strand_id
1 'polypeptide(L)' 'MSHSYDELRSLSDDELIKAHDDLAKSTLVGISYYLEELARRDAGKINASMLRFTRWITAMTAVMLFATIANIVVAVLK' A
#
# COMPACT_ATOMS: atom_id res chain seq x y z
N MET A 1 10.01 15.31 -22.76
CA MET A 1 11.32 14.59 -22.65
C MET A 1 11.87 14.88 -21.27
N SER A 2 12.36 13.89 -20.52
CA SER A 2 12.97 14.16 -19.20
C SER A 2 14.38 14.70 -19.44
N HIS A 3 14.59 15.97 -19.13
CA HIS A 3 15.91 16.60 -19.15
C HIS A 3 16.87 15.87 -18.21
N SER A 4 18.14 15.78 -18.59
CA SER A 4 19.18 15.24 -17.70
C SER A 4 19.44 16.20 -16.54
N TYR A 5 19.95 15.70 -15.40
CA TYR A 5 20.21 16.52 -14.21
C TYR A 5 21.17 17.70 -14.49
N ASP A 6 22.11 17.52 -15.41
CA ASP A 6 23.05 18.57 -15.82
C ASP A 6 22.36 19.66 -16.66
N GLU A 7 21.35 19.30 -17.46
CA GLU A 7 20.55 20.26 -18.22
C GLU A 7 19.66 21.10 -17.29
N LEU A 8 19.07 20.49 -16.27
CA LEU A 8 18.25 21.20 -15.28
C LEU A 8 19.06 22.23 -14.48
N ARG A 9 20.35 21.98 -14.24
CA ARG A 9 21.24 22.89 -13.51
C ARG A 9 21.75 24.05 -14.36
N SER A 10 21.62 23.95 -15.69
CA SER A 10 22.02 24.99 -16.64
C SER A 10 20.90 25.97 -17.00
N LEU A 11 19.65 25.61 -16.69
CA LEU A 11 18.47 26.45 -16.90
C LEU A 11 18.38 27.50 -15.79
N SER A 12 18.00 28.72 -16.17
CA SER A 12 17.67 29.76 -15.19
C SER A 12 16.33 29.45 -14.51
N ASP A 13 16.13 29.97 -13.29
CA ASP A 13 14.91 29.73 -12.51
C ASP A 13 13.64 30.14 -13.28
N ASP A 14 13.69 31.23 -14.04
CA ASP A 14 12.58 31.72 -14.88
C ASP A 14 12.25 30.76 -16.04
N GLU A 15 13.24 30.07 -16.59
CA GLU A 15 13.07 29.08 -17.65
C GLU A 15 12.49 27.77 -17.12
N LEU A 16 12.88 27.37 -15.90
CA LEU A 16 12.30 26.22 -15.20
C LEU A 16 10.83 26.45 -14.87
N ILE A 17 10.48 27.64 -14.39
CA ILE A 17 9.09 28.03 -14.10
C ILE A 17 8.26 28.01 -15.38
N LYS A 18 8.77 28.58 -16.47
CA LYS A 18 8.07 28.59 -17.76
C LYS A 18 7.87 27.20 -18.34
N ALA A 19 8.89 26.32 -18.24
CA ALA A 19 8.77 24.93 -18.68
C ALA A 19 7.76 24.15 -17.85
N HIS A 20 7.73 24.39 -16.53
CA HIS A 20 6.75 23.79 -15.62
C HIS A 20 5.33 24.29 -15.91
N ASP A 21 5.14 25.60 -16.11
CA ASP A 21 3.86 26.21 -16.45
C ASP A 21 3.35 25.74 -17.82
N ASP A 22 4.24 25.56 -18.80
CA ASP A 22 3.89 25.00 -20.11
C ASP A 22 3.48 23.51 -20.02
N LEU A 23 4.09 22.72 -19.12
CA LEU A 23 3.69 21.34 -18.81
C LEU A 23 2.37 21.28 -18.00
N ALA A 24 2.15 22.24 -17.11
CA ALA A 24 0.98 22.32 -16.23
C ALA A 24 -0.29 22.82 -16.94
N LYS A 25 -0.18 23.33 -18.18
CA LYS A 25 -1.32 23.77 -19.01
C LYS A 25 -2.26 22.65 -19.43
N SER A 26 -1.92 21.37 -19.27
CA SER A 26 -2.85 20.27 -19.55
C SER A 26 -3.59 19.85 -18.28
N THR A 27 -4.87 20.18 -18.19
CA THR A 27 -5.84 19.55 -17.27
C THR A 27 -6.21 18.12 -17.68
N LEU A 28 -5.29 17.41 -18.35
CA LEU A 28 -5.40 15.99 -18.55
C LEU A 28 -5.04 15.34 -17.23
N VAL A 29 -5.99 14.60 -16.65
CA VAL A 29 -5.77 13.72 -15.51
C VAL A 29 -4.51 12.89 -15.80
N GLY A 30 -3.40 13.29 -15.18
CA GLY A 30 -2.09 12.72 -15.49
C GLY A 30 -2.12 11.22 -15.25
N ILE A 31 -1.32 10.47 -16.00
CA ILE A 31 -1.18 9.01 -15.79
C ILE A 31 -0.88 8.70 -14.30
N SER A 32 -0.24 9.62 -13.58
CA SER A 32 -0.05 9.59 -12.13
C SER A 32 -1.34 9.36 -11.34
N TYR A 33 -2.45 10.02 -11.67
CA TYR A 33 -3.74 9.84 -11.00
C TYR A 33 -4.26 8.41 -11.17
N TYR A 34 -4.16 7.85 -12.37
CA TYR A 34 -4.59 6.48 -12.62
C TYR A 34 -3.68 5.45 -11.94
N LEU A 35 -2.37 5.72 -11.87
CA LEU A 35 -1.42 4.89 -11.13
C LEU A 35 -1.69 4.92 -9.63
N GLU A 36 -2.00 6.10 -9.08
CA GLU A 36 -2.34 6.26 -7.67
C GLU A 36 -3.67 5.56 -7.33
N GLU A 37 -4.67 5.66 -8.21
CA GLU A 37 -5.93 4.93 -8.06
C GLU A 37 -5.73 3.41 -8.15
N LEU A 38 -4.86 2.93 -9.05
CA LEU A 38 -4.53 1.51 -9.17
C LEU A 38 -3.82 1.00 -7.90
N ALA A 39 -2.83 1.75 -7.42
CA ALA A 39 -2.12 1.45 -6.17
C ALA A 39 -3.09 1.40 -4.97
N ARG A 40 -4.03 2.35 -4.89
CA ARG A 40 -5.07 2.36 -3.86
C ARG A 40 -5.96 1.11 -3.92
N ARG A 41 -6.37 0.70 -5.12
CA ARG A 41 -7.18 -0.52 -5.32
C ARG A 41 -6.42 -1.79 -4.95
N ASP A 42 -5.15 -1.88 -5.31
CA ASP A 42 -4.32 -3.05 -5.00
C ASP A 42 -4.03 -3.15 -3.50
N ALA A 43 -3.78 -2.03 -2.83
CA ALA A 43 -3.70 -1.98 -1.37
C ALA A 43 -5.01 -2.46 -0.71
N GLY A 44 -6.17 -2.08 -1.26
CA GLY A 44 -7.48 -2.54 -0.80
C GLY A 44 -7.65 -4.07 -0.91
N LYS A 45 -7.23 -4.67 -2.02
CA LYS A 45 -7.28 -6.14 -2.23
C LYS A 45 -6.37 -6.89 -1.25
N ILE A 46 -5.18 -6.34 -1.00
CA ILE A 46 -4.22 -6.91 -0.04
C ILE A 46 -4.81 -6.87 1.37
N ASN A 47 -5.40 -5.74 1.77
CA ASN A 47 -6.00 -5.59 3.10
C ASN A 47 -7.20 -6.53 3.30
N ALA A 48 -8.07 -6.66 2.30
CA ALA A 48 -9.19 -7.61 2.34
C ALA A 48 -8.71 -9.07 2.51
N SER A 49 -7.62 -9.44 1.82
CA SER A 49 -7.01 -10.76 1.95
C SER A 49 -6.39 -10.96 3.33
N MET A 50 -5.71 -9.95 3.88
CA MET A 50 -5.16 -9.97 5.24
C MET A 50 -6.26 -10.16 6.29
N LEU A 51 -7.36 -9.41 6.21
CA LEU A 51 -8.51 -9.56 7.11
C LEU A 51 -9.07 -10.99 7.15
N ARG A 52 -9.12 -11.67 5.98
CA ARG A 52 -9.52 -13.08 5.91
C ARG A 52 -8.53 -13.97 6.65
N PHE A 53 -7.23 -13.78 6.45
CA PHE A 53 -6.20 -14.54 7.16
C PHE A 53 -6.23 -14.29 8.67
N THR A 54 -6.38 -13.04 9.10
CA THR A 54 -6.50 -12.71 10.53
C THR A 54 -7.66 -13.44 11.19
N ARG A 55 -8.84 -13.51 10.55
CA ARG A 55 -9.98 -14.26 11.09
C ARG A 55 -9.67 -15.76 11.26
N TRP A 56 -9.01 -16.36 10.28
CA TRP A 56 -8.60 -17.77 10.37
C TRP A 56 -7.57 -18.00 11.48
N ILE A 57 -6.59 -17.10 11.62
CA ILE A 57 -5.59 -17.16 12.69
C ILE A 57 -6.29 -17.06 14.06
N THR A 58 -7.20 -16.10 14.24
CA THR A 58 -7.97 -15.97 15.49
C THR A 58 -8.77 -17.23 15.81
N ALA A 59 -9.43 -17.84 14.81
CA ALA A 59 -10.15 -19.09 15.00
C ALA A 59 -9.22 -20.24 15.41
N MET A 60 -8.05 -20.38 14.76
CA MET A 60 -7.07 -21.40 15.12
C MET A 60 -6.51 -21.19 16.53
N THR A 61 -6.21 -19.95 16.92
CA THR A 61 -5.76 -19.63 18.29
C THR A 61 -6.81 -19.98 19.33
N ALA A 62 -8.10 -19.70 19.06
CA ALA A 62 -9.19 -20.08 19.97
C ALA A 62 -9.30 -21.60 20.13
N VAL A 63 -9.21 -22.35 19.03
CA VAL A 63 -9.19 -23.82 19.06
C VAL A 63 -7.99 -24.35 19.86
N MET A 64 -6.81 -23.80 19.62
CA MET A 64 -5.58 -24.20 20.33
C MET A 64 -5.67 -23.89 21.83
N LEU A 65 -6.26 -22.74 22.21
CA LEU A 65 -6.50 -22.38 23.60
C LEU A 65 -7.42 -23.40 24.27
N PHE A 66 -8.54 -23.74 23.62
CA PHE A 66 -9.48 -24.73 24.15
C PHE A 66 -8.84 -26.11 24.29
N ALA A 67 -8.08 -26.56 23.29
CA ALA A 67 -7.34 -27.82 23.35
C ALA A 67 -6.31 -27.84 24.48
N THR A 68 -5.60 -26.72 24.69
CA THR A 68 -4.63 -26.57 25.80
C THR A 68 -5.34 -26.70 27.15
N ILE A 69 -6.47 -26.00 27.35
CA ILE A 69 -7.25 -26.09 28.58
C ILE A 69 -7.76 -27.52 28.81
N ALA A 70 -8.32 -28.16 27.78
CA ALA A 70 -8.80 -29.53 27.86
C ALA A 70 -7.68 -30.50 28.25
N ASN A 71 -6.49 -30.35 27.67
CA ASN A 71 -5.32 -31.15 28.04
C ASN A 71 -4.91 -30.95 29.50
N ILE A 72 -4.91 -29.71 30.00
CA ILE A 72 -4.59 -29.42 31.41
C ILE A 72 -5.64 -30.07 32.33
N VAL A 73 -6.92 -29.92 32.00
CA VAL A 73 -8.02 -30.52 32.78
C VAL A 73 -7.90 -32.04 32.82
N VAL A 74 -7.64 -32.68 31.69
CA VAL A 74 -7.41 -34.14 31.63
C VAL A 74 -6.18 -34.54 32.43
N ALA A 75 -5.09 -33.77 32.38
CA ALA A 75 -3.87 -34.08 33.11
C ALA A 75 -3.99 -33.89 34.64
N VAL A 76 -4.90 -33.03 35.11
CA VAL A 76 -5.11 -32.77 36.55
C VAL A 76 -6.20 -33.67 37.15
N LEU A 77 -7.23 -34.01 36.36
CA LEU A 77 -8.34 -34.87 36.82
C LEU A 77 -8.07 -36.38 36.65
N LYS A 78 -6.98 -36.74 35.96
CA LYS A 78 -6.51 -38.12 35.77
C LYS A 78 -5.33 -38.38 36.68
#